data_AF-A0A1Z5SG46-F1
#
_entry.id   AF-A0A1Z5SG46-F1
#
_cell.length_a   1.000
_cell.length_b   1.000
_cell.length_c   1.000
_cell.angle_alpha   90.00
_cell.angle_beta   90.00
_cell.angle_gamma   90.00
#
_symmetry.space_group_name_H-M   'P 1'
#
loop_
_entity.id
_entity.type
_entity.pdbx_description
1 polymer ?
#
loop_
_entity_poly.entity_id
_entity_poly.type
_entity_poly.pdbx_seq_one_letter_code
_entity_poly.pdbx_strand_id
1 'polypeptide(L)'
;MSKTTYILLHLLLLSIQGLIAMVVLCSMYWCYLLLDYQGGFDRLFGIIIFQPFISVAIAIITILIAVIVGLPFRLLNSLAVWWKHNFMFPIIVAIIGIVLFVVSLFVYTEVLIPYVWFITAFGIMHLIPPTILKRFDDIALSSRNNS
;
A
#
# COMPACT_ATOMS: atom_id res chain seq x y z
N MET A 1 -22.40 -16.24 5.44
CA MET A 1 -22.48 -14.91 4.78
C MET A 1 -23.01 -15.06 3.36
N SER A 2 -23.75 -14.10 2.81
CA SER A 2 -24.10 -14.15 1.37
C SER A 2 -22.85 -13.83 0.53
N LYS A 3 -22.77 -14.37 -0.70
CA LYS A 3 -21.64 -14.09 -1.62
C LYS A 3 -21.41 -12.59 -1.80
N THR A 4 -22.48 -11.81 -1.79
CA THR A 4 -22.47 -10.34 -1.90
C THR A 4 -21.75 -9.68 -0.73
N THR A 5 -22.01 -10.11 0.51
CA THR A 5 -21.35 -9.54 1.70
C THR A 5 -19.84 -9.79 1.70
N TYR A 6 -19.41 -10.97 1.23
CA TYR A 6 -17.99 -11.32 1.13
C TYR A 6 -17.24 -10.44 0.12
N ILE A 7 -17.86 -10.19 -1.04
CA ILE A 7 -17.32 -9.31 -2.08
C ILE A 7 -17.22 -7.87 -1.55
N LEU A 8 -18.26 -7.38 -0.88
CA LEU A 8 -18.28 -6.03 -0.30
C LEU A 8 -17.17 -5.85 0.75
N LEU A 9 -16.94 -6.85 1.60
CA LEU A 9 -15.90 -6.79 2.63
C LEU A 9 -14.48 -6.79 2.05
N HIS A 10 -14.24 -7.58 1.00
CA HIS A 10 -12.96 -7.57 0.27
C HIS A 10 -12.71 -6.21 -0.39
N LEU A 11 -13.74 -5.63 -1.00
CA LEU A 11 -13.63 -4.34 -1.67
C LEU A 11 -13.41 -3.21 -0.65
N LEU A 12 -14.10 -3.26 0.49
CA LEU A 12 -13.88 -2.33 1.59
C LEU A 12 -12.44 -2.40 2.13
N LEU A 13 -11.94 -3.61 2.40
CA LEU A 13 -10.57 -3.80 2.88
C LEU A 13 -9.53 -3.32 1.88
N LEU A 14 -9.72 -3.60 0.58
CA LEU A 14 -8.83 -3.11 -0.47
C LEU A 14 -8.83 -1.57 -0.53
N SER A 15 -10.00 -0.94 -0.39
CA SER A 15 -10.12 0.51 -0.35
C SER A 15 -9.41 1.12 0.87
N ILE A 16 -9.54 0.50 2.04
CA ILE A 16 -8.83 0.94 3.26
C ILE A 16 -7.31 0.80 3.08
N GLN A 17 -6.83 -0.33 2.55
CA GLN A 17 -5.41 -0.52 2.25
C GLN A 17 -4.90 0.49 1.23
N GLY A 18 -5.69 0.77 0.19
CA GLY A 18 -5.40 1.79 -0.81
C GLY A 18 -5.26 3.17 -0.20
N LEU A 19 -6.16 3.54 0.71
CA LEU A 19 -6.11 4.81 1.42
C LEU A 19 -4.86 4.92 2.31
N ILE A 20 -4.54 3.87 3.07
CA ILE A 20 -3.33 3.82 3.90
C ILE A 20 -2.08 3.94 3.04
N ALA A 21 -2.00 3.18 1.94
CA ALA A 21 -0.89 3.27 0.99
C ALA A 21 -0.78 4.69 0.45
N MET A 22 -1.87 5.30 -0.01
CA MET A 22 -1.87 6.66 -0.55
C MET A 22 -1.34 7.68 0.46
N VAL A 23 -1.78 7.62 1.73
CA VAL A 23 -1.28 8.52 2.78
C VAL A 23 0.22 8.34 3.00
N VAL A 24 0.72 7.10 3.08
CA VAL A 24 2.14 6.82 3.28
C VAL A 24 2.96 7.33 2.09
N LEU A 25 2.52 7.05 0.86
CA LEU A 25 3.21 7.46 -0.36
C LEU A 25 3.27 9.00 -0.49
N CYS A 26 2.17 9.68 -0.20
CA CYS A 26 2.17 11.15 -0.18
C CYS A 26 3.08 11.72 0.91
N SER A 27 3.13 11.08 2.08
CA SER A 27 4.02 11.49 3.16
C SER A 27 5.49 11.33 2.75
N MET A 28 5.84 10.23 2.10
CA MET A 28 7.19 10.00 1.57
C MET A 28 7.59 11.06 0.56
N TYR A 29 6.70 11.40 -0.37
CA TYR A 29 6.94 12.45 -1.37
C TYR A 29 7.19 13.83 -0.72
N TRP A 30 6.37 14.19 0.27
CA TRP A 30 6.57 15.43 1.00
C TRP A 30 7.87 15.45 1.78
N CYS A 31 8.29 14.33 2.39
CA CYS A 31 9.60 14.25 3.02
C CYS A 31 10.72 14.55 2.02
N TYR A 32 10.66 14.00 0.80
CA TYR A 32 11.66 14.31 -0.23
C TYR A 32 11.66 15.78 -0.63
N LEU A 33 10.48 16.37 -0.83
CA LEU A 33 10.38 17.78 -1.22
C LEU A 33 10.90 18.74 -0.16
N LEU A 34 10.63 18.45 1.11
CA LEU A 34 11.12 19.26 2.23
C LEU A 34 12.65 19.20 2.34
N LEU A 35 13.21 18.02 2.04
CA LEU A 35 14.64 17.77 2.06
C LEU A 35 15.39 18.38 0.86
N ASP A 36 14.78 18.40 -0.32
CA ASP A 36 15.34 19.00 -1.54
C ASP A 36 15.07 20.52 -1.65
N TYR A 37 14.43 21.12 -0.64
CA TYR A 37 14.10 22.54 -0.68
C TYR A 37 15.34 23.44 -0.54
N GLN A 38 15.78 24.01 -1.66
CA GLN A 38 16.92 24.95 -1.73
C GLN A 38 16.56 26.43 -1.49
N GLY A 39 15.39 26.74 -0.94
CA GLY A 39 14.95 28.11 -0.69
C GLY A 39 14.20 28.78 -1.86
N GLY A 40 13.68 29.98 -1.62
CA GLY A 40 12.94 30.80 -2.58
C GLY A 40 11.42 30.77 -2.39
N PHE A 41 10.78 31.94 -2.45
CA PHE A 41 9.33 32.09 -2.26
C PHE A 41 8.54 31.40 -3.38
N ASP A 42 9.01 31.49 -4.63
CA ASP A 42 8.38 30.85 -5.79
C ASP A 42 8.38 29.32 -5.68
N ARG A 43 9.48 28.73 -5.19
CA ARG A 43 9.59 27.28 -4.94
C ARG A 43 8.73 26.85 -3.75
N LEU A 44 8.65 27.66 -2.70
CA LEU A 44 7.77 27.39 -1.55
C LEU A 44 6.30 27.35 -1.98
N PHE A 45 5.88 28.34 -2.79
CA PHE A 45 4.53 28.41 -3.33
C PHE A 45 4.22 27.21 -4.23
N GLY A 46 5.20 26.80 -5.06
CA GLY A 46 5.16 25.56 -5.83
C GLY A 46 4.95 24.31 -4.96
N ILE A 47 5.69 24.20 -3.86
CA ILE A 47 5.61 23.07 -2.90
C ILE A 47 4.26 23.00 -2.19
N ILE A 48 3.71 24.14 -1.81
CA ILE A 48 2.45 24.15 -1.05
C ILE A 48 1.25 23.84 -1.95
N ILE A 49 1.26 24.34 -3.20
CA ILE A 49 0.06 24.30 -4.05
C ILE A 49 0.11 23.17 -5.08
N PHE A 50 1.19 23.05 -5.86
CA PHE A 50 1.21 22.14 -7.00
C PHE A 50 1.71 20.74 -6.65
N GLN A 51 2.67 20.64 -5.74
CA GLN A 51 3.25 19.36 -5.35
C GLN A 51 2.26 18.35 -4.72
N PRO A 52 1.26 18.75 -3.89
CA PRO A 52 0.28 17.81 -3.36
C PRO A 52 -0.53 17.10 -4.46
N PHE A 53 -0.90 17.82 -5.53
CA PHE A 53 -1.65 17.22 -6.64
C PHE A 53 -0.80 16.19 -7.41
N ILE A 54 0.47 16.51 -7.67
CA ILE A 54 1.42 15.59 -8.32
C ILE A 54 1.64 14.35 -7.44
N SER A 55 1.81 14.55 -6.14
CA SER A 55 1.95 13.46 -5.16
C SER A 55 0.77 12.48 -5.22
N VAL A 56 -0.45 13.01 -5.20
CA VAL A 56 -1.67 12.19 -5.25
C VAL A 56 -1.78 11.47 -6.59
N ALA A 57 -1.51 12.15 -7.71
CA ALA A 57 -1.56 11.53 -9.04
C ALA A 57 -0.58 10.36 -9.17
N ILE A 58 0.67 10.54 -8.73
CA ILE A 58 1.70 9.49 -8.75
C ILE A 58 1.34 8.35 -7.79
N ALA A 59 0.82 8.66 -6.59
CA ALA A 59 0.38 7.65 -5.65
C ALA A 59 -0.76 6.78 -6.23
N ILE A 60 -1.74 7.39 -6.90
CA ILE A 60 -2.84 6.67 -7.56
C ILE A 60 -2.28 5.73 -8.64
N ILE A 61 -1.41 6.23 -9.52
CA ILE A 61 -0.79 5.41 -10.57
C ILE A 61 -0.02 4.23 -9.95
N THR A 62 0.76 4.49 -8.89
CA THR A 62 1.54 3.46 -8.22
C THR A 62 0.65 2.40 -7.57
N ILE A 63 -0.44 2.81 -6.92
CA ILE A 63 -1.43 1.89 -6.34
C ILE A 63 -2.08 1.04 -7.42
N LEU A 64 -2.44 1.63 -8.57
CA LEU A 64 -3.00 0.88 -9.70
C LEU A 64 -2.03 -0.18 -10.21
N ILE A 65 -0.75 0.19 -10.40
CA ILE A 65 0.29 -0.77 -10.81
C ILE A 65 0.47 -1.85 -9.74
N ALA A 66 0.51 -1.49 -8.46
CA ALA A 66 0.63 -2.44 -7.35
C ALA A 66 -0.57 -3.39 -7.28
N VAL A 67 -1.78 -2.93 -7.59
CA VAL A 67 -2.96 -3.79 -7.71
C VAL A 67 -2.84 -4.71 -8.91
N ILE A 68 -2.45 -4.22 -10.09
CA ILE A 68 -2.30 -5.03 -11.30
C ILE A 68 -1.25 -6.13 -11.09
N VAL A 69 -0.08 -5.77 -10.54
CA VAL A 69 1.00 -6.72 -10.23
C VAL A 69 0.63 -7.64 -9.06
N GLY A 70 -0.16 -7.14 -8.12
CA GLY A 70 -0.69 -7.88 -6.97
C GLY A 70 -1.81 -8.87 -7.31
N LEU A 71 -2.56 -8.62 -8.37
CA LEU A 71 -3.74 -9.37 -8.75
C LEU A 71 -3.44 -10.86 -9.08
N PRO A 72 -2.37 -11.21 -9.83
CA PRO A 72 -1.95 -12.60 -10.03
C PRO A 72 -1.76 -13.37 -8.71
N PHE A 73 -1.23 -12.73 -7.66
CA PHE A 73 -1.05 -13.35 -6.36
C PHE A 73 -2.37 -13.72 -5.67
N ARG A 74 -3.47 -13.03 -6.03
CA ARG A 74 -4.80 -13.26 -5.48
C ARG A 74 -5.63 -14.24 -6.32
N LEU A 75 -5.42 -14.26 -7.64
CA LEU A 75 -6.25 -15.05 -8.58
C LEU A 75 -5.70 -16.45 -8.89
N LEU A 76 -4.39 -16.64 -8.91
CA LEU A 76 -3.80 -17.94 -9.24
C LEU A 76 -3.79 -18.85 -8.02
N ASN A 77 -4.51 -19.98 -8.08
CA ASN A 77 -4.67 -20.90 -6.94
C ASN A 77 -3.33 -21.31 -6.28
N SER A 78 -2.29 -21.59 -7.07
CA SER A 78 -0.97 -21.96 -6.54
C SER A 78 -0.31 -20.81 -5.76
N LEU A 79 -0.34 -19.59 -6.31
CA LEU A 79 0.22 -18.41 -5.67
C LEU A 79 -0.62 -17.98 -4.46
N ALA A 80 -1.94 -18.09 -4.55
CA ALA A 80 -2.84 -17.79 -3.45
C ALA A 80 -2.62 -18.73 -2.26
N VAL A 81 -2.37 -20.03 -2.49
CA VAL A 81 -2.02 -20.98 -1.42
C VAL A 81 -0.67 -20.63 -0.80
N TRP A 82 0.34 -20.32 -1.63
CA TRP A 82 1.66 -19.89 -1.15
C TRP A 82 1.57 -18.61 -0.30
N TRP A 83 0.78 -17.63 -0.76
CA TRP A 83 0.61 -16.34 -0.07
C TRP A 83 -0.08 -16.49 1.29
N LYS A 84 -1.01 -17.45 1.40
CA LYS A 84 -1.65 -17.79 2.69
C LYS A 84 -0.67 -18.39 3.69
N HIS A 85 0.31 -19.17 3.21
CA HIS A 85 1.33 -19.75 4.08
C HIS A 85 2.39 -18.72 4.48
N ASN A 86 2.75 -17.82 3.57
CA ASN A 86 3.80 -16.83 3.76
C ASN A 86 3.25 -15.44 4.09
N PHE A 87 2.34 -15.35 5.07
CA PHE A 87 1.71 -14.08 5.43
C PHE A 87 2.71 -13.01 5.93
N MET A 88 3.89 -13.42 6.40
CA MET A 88 4.97 -12.53 6.82
C MET A 88 5.66 -11.84 5.65
N PHE A 89 5.56 -12.38 4.44
CA PHE A 89 6.22 -11.83 3.25
C PHE A 89 5.82 -10.36 2.98
N PRO A 90 4.53 -9.98 2.87
CA PRO A 90 4.15 -8.58 2.64
C PRO A 90 4.58 -7.64 3.77
N ILE A 91 4.60 -8.12 5.01
CA ILE A 91 5.08 -7.34 6.17
C ILE A 91 6.58 -7.06 6.00
N ILE A 92 7.37 -8.08 5.68
CA ILE A 92 8.81 -7.95 5.43
C ILE A 92 9.07 -7.01 4.25
N VAL A 93 8.31 -7.13 3.16
CA VAL A 93 8.43 -6.25 1.99
C VAL A 93 8.09 -4.79 2.34
N ALA A 94 7.05 -4.54 3.14
CA ALA A 94 6.71 -3.20 3.61
C ALA A 94 7.81 -2.61 4.51
N ILE A 95 8.38 -3.40 5.42
CA ILE A 95 9.49 -2.99 6.28
C ILE A 95 10.73 -2.67 5.42
N ILE A 96 11.06 -3.53 4.45
CA ILE A 96 12.16 -3.28 3.51
C ILE A 96 11.93 -1.98 2.74
N GLY A 97 10.72 -1.73 2.26
CA GLY A 97 10.36 -0.47 1.58
C GLY A 97 10.61 0.75 2.45
N ILE A 98 10.20 0.72 3.72
CA ILE A 98 10.42 1.81 4.69
C ILE A 98 11.91 1.98 5.01
N VAL A 99 12.65 0.88 5.20
CA VAL A 99 14.10 0.94 5.45
C VAL A 99 14.82 1.55 4.25
N LEU A 100 14.49 1.10 3.04
CA LEU A 100 15.06 1.66 1.81
C LEU A 100 14.69 3.13 1.63
N PHE A 101 13.48 3.54 2.02
CA PHE A 101 13.09 4.95 2.08
C PHE A 101 13.98 5.75 3.02
N VAL A 102 14.21 5.28 4.25
CA VAL A 102 15.10 5.97 5.18
C VAL A 102 16.51 6.08 4.59
N VAL A 103 17.03 5.01 3.97
CA VAL A 103 18.35 5.02 3.31
C VAL A 103 18.40 6.02 2.16
N SER A 104 17.37 6.09 1.31
CA SER A 104 17.36 7.00 0.18
C SER A 104 17.25 8.47 0.58
N LEU A 105 16.77 8.79 1.79
CA LEU A 105 16.86 10.15 2.34
C LEU A 105 18.30 10.58 2.69
N PHE A 106 19.21 9.64 2.96
CA PHE A 106 20.61 9.96 3.29
C PHE A 106 21.51 10.00 2.05
N VAL A 107 21.30 9.08 1.11
CA VAL A 107 22.17 8.92 -0.07
C VAL A 107 21.65 9.74 -1.27
N TYR A 108 20.42 10.27 -1.21
CA TYR A 108 19.74 11.01 -2.30
C TYR A 108 19.94 10.37 -3.68
N THR A 109 19.64 9.09 -3.77
CA THR A 109 19.67 8.38 -5.05
C THR A 109 18.32 8.53 -5.73
N GLU A 110 18.17 9.51 -6.62
CA GLU A 110 16.95 9.75 -7.42
C GLU A 110 16.46 8.48 -8.12
N VAL A 111 17.41 7.64 -8.57
CA VAL A 111 17.12 6.35 -9.22
C VAL A 111 16.42 5.37 -8.27
N LEU A 112 16.69 5.41 -6.97
CA LEU A 112 16.13 4.47 -5.99
C LEU A 112 14.70 4.85 -5.56
N ILE A 113 14.34 6.13 -5.69
CA ILE A 113 13.05 6.68 -5.20
C ILE A 113 11.85 5.95 -5.81
N PRO A 114 11.75 5.73 -7.14
CA PRO A 114 10.61 5.03 -7.72
C PRO A 114 10.49 3.57 -7.24
N TYR A 115 11.62 2.87 -7.04
CA TYR A 115 11.62 1.49 -6.58
C TYR A 115 11.19 1.38 -5.12
N VAL A 116 11.72 2.25 -4.26
CA VAL A 116 11.32 2.37 -2.85
C VAL A 116 9.82 2.63 -2.74
N TRP A 117 9.32 3.56 -3.55
CA TRP A 117 7.92 3.95 -3.59
C TRP A 117 7.04 2.76 -3.98
N PHE A 118 7.42 2.05 -5.04
CA PHE A 118 6.68 0.87 -5.49
C PHE A 118 6.71 -0.27 -4.46
N ILE A 119 7.88 -0.61 -3.90
CA ILE A 119 8.04 -1.67 -2.90
C ILE A 119 7.18 -1.38 -1.66
N THR A 120 7.18 -0.13 -1.20
CA THR A 120 6.37 0.31 -0.07
C THR A 120 4.87 0.20 -0.38
N ALA A 121 4.44 0.69 -1.54
CA ALA A 121 3.06 0.57 -2.00
C ALA A 121 2.62 -0.91 -2.08
N PHE A 122 3.45 -1.76 -2.69
CA PHE A 122 3.18 -3.17 -2.87
C PHE A 122 3.08 -3.89 -1.52
N GLY A 123 4.02 -3.66 -0.60
CA GLY A 123 3.99 -4.24 0.74
C GLY A 123 2.72 -3.85 1.50
N ILE A 124 2.36 -2.55 1.50
CA ILE A 124 1.19 -2.04 2.23
C ILE A 124 -0.12 -2.60 1.65
N MET A 125 -0.25 -2.61 0.32
CA MET A 125 -1.45 -3.11 -0.37
C MET A 125 -1.70 -4.61 -0.15
N HIS A 126 -0.70 -5.35 0.35
CA HIS A 126 -0.78 -6.79 0.56
C HIS A 126 -0.62 -7.20 2.03
N LEU A 127 -0.62 -6.24 2.97
CA LEU A 127 -0.49 -6.48 4.42
C LEU A 127 -1.56 -7.39 5.01
N ILE A 128 -2.80 -7.29 4.50
CA ILE A 128 -3.95 -8.06 5.00
C ILE A 128 -4.24 -9.19 4.02
N PRO A 129 -3.78 -10.42 4.29
CA PRO A 129 -4.12 -11.56 3.46
C PRO A 129 -5.59 -11.98 3.67
N PRO A 130 -6.22 -12.61 2.66
CA PRO A 130 -7.60 -13.08 2.72
C PRO A 130 -7.87 -14.17 3.78
N THR A 131 -6.85 -14.64 4.51
CA THR A 131 -7.00 -15.56 5.64
C THR A 131 -7.62 -14.90 6.88
N ILE A 132 -7.36 -13.61 7.11
CA ILE A 132 -7.98 -12.87 8.22
C ILE A 132 -9.49 -12.78 8.01
N LEU A 133 -9.92 -12.52 6.77
CA LEU A 133 -11.31 -12.54 6.34
C LEU A 133 -12.00 -13.88 6.61
N LYS A 134 -11.35 -15.01 6.31
CA LYS A 134 -11.90 -16.34 6.58
C LYS A 134 -12.14 -16.58 8.08
N ARG A 135 -11.26 -16.05 8.93
CA ARG A 135 -11.40 -16.15 10.39
C ARG A 135 -12.60 -15.33 10.90
N PHE A 136 -12.87 -14.17 10.31
CA PHE A 136 -14.08 -13.39 10.62
C PHE A 136 -15.36 -14.12 10.16
N ASP A 137 -15.33 -14.76 8.99
CA ASP A 137 -16.45 -15.59 8.51
C ASP A 137 -16.74 -16.75 9.48
N ASP A 138 -15.70 -17.45 9.94
CA ASP A 138 -15.83 -18.57 10.88
C ASP A 138 -16.43 -18.11 12.23
N ILE A 139 -16.00 -16.95 12.74
CA ILE A 139 -16.53 -16.34 13.97
C ILE A 139 -18.01 -15.94 13.79
N ALA A 140 -18.35 -15.27 12.68
CA ALA A 140 -19.72 -14.84 12.41
C ALA A 140 -20.68 -16.02 12.22
N LEU A 141 -20.22 -17.12 11.64
CA LEU A 141 -21.00 -18.36 11.55
C LEU A 141 -21.19 -19.02 12.92
N SER A 142 -20.16 -19.01 13.78
CA SER A 142 -20.26 -19.56 15.14
C SER A 142 -21.26 -18.81 16.02
N SER A 143 -21.34 -17.47 15.92
CA SER A 143 -22.30 -16.70 16.73
C SER A 143 -23.74 -16.90 16.28
N ARG A 144 -23.95 -17.20 14.99
CA ARG A 144 -25.28 -17.46 14.42
C ARG A 144 -25.83 -18.85 14.75
N ASN A 145 -24.94 -19.83 14.97
CA ASN A 145 -25.34 -21.18 15.39
C ASN A 145 -25.61 -21.27 16.90
N ASN A 146 -25.18 -20.29 17.68
CA ASN A 146 -25.35 -20.23 19.14
C ASN A 146 -26.55 -19.34 19.57
N SER A 147 -27.30 -18.80 18.60
CA SER A 147 -28.51 -17.97 18.79
C SER A 147 -29.74 -18.68 18.25
#